data_AF-A0A954V818-F1
#
_entry.id   AF-A0A954V818-F1
#
_cell.length_a   1.000
_cell.length_b   1.000
_cell.length_c   1.000
_cell.angle_alpha   90.00
_cell.angle_beta   90.00
_cell.angle_gamma   90.00
#
_symmetry.space_group_name_H-M   'P 1'
#
loop_
_entity.id
_entity.type
_entity.pdbx_description
1 polymer ?
#
loop_
_entity_poly.entity_id
_entity_poly.type
_entity_poly.pdbx_seq_one_letter_code
_entity_poly.pdbx_strand_id
1 'polypeptide(L)'
;HERLMQRIAARRQGLSDGTIPAKDLLVPGSRELLEALRDRGIALYLASGTDEVFVKEEAELLGLTEFFGQHIYGAVDDYKTFSKAQVIQRILKTTQADPRQLVGFGDGYVEIQNVKQVGGIAVGVASDEANRSGKCDPWKRDRLIGVGADLIVPDFSQHEALIGYLLQHR
;
A
#
# COMPACT_ATOMS: atom_id res chain seq x y z
N HIS A 1 -8.24 -13.25 17.44
CA HIS A 1 -8.76 -13.28 16.06
C HIS A 1 -10.13 -12.59 15.99
N GLU A 2 -11.08 -12.89 16.88
CA GLU A 2 -12.42 -12.27 16.90
C GLU A 2 -12.45 -10.73 17.00
N ARG A 3 -11.64 -10.10 17.85
CA ARG A 3 -11.62 -8.62 18.00
C ARG A 3 -11.18 -7.88 16.73
N LEU A 4 -10.29 -8.48 15.94
CA LEU A 4 -9.84 -7.90 14.67
C LEU A 4 -10.95 -7.98 13.63
N MET A 5 -11.59 -9.15 13.52
CA MET A 5 -12.72 -9.36 12.60
C MET A 5 -13.93 -8.47 12.95
N GLN A 6 -14.23 -8.28 14.23
CA GLN A 6 -15.29 -7.35 14.67
C GLN A 6 -14.97 -5.90 14.31
N ARG A 7 -13.72 -5.45 14.47
CA ARG A 7 -13.29 -4.11 14.05
C ARG A 7 -13.38 -3.92 12.54
N ILE A 8 -12.98 -4.93 11.77
CA ILE A 8 -13.07 -4.92 10.31
C ILE A 8 -14.54 -4.87 9.87
N ALA A 9 -15.40 -5.68 10.48
CA ALA A 9 -16.84 -5.69 10.20
C ALA A 9 -17.50 -4.34 10.52
N ALA A 10 -17.19 -3.74 11.68
CA ALA A 10 -17.72 -2.44 12.06
C ALA A 10 -17.26 -1.31 11.10
N ARG A 11 -15.99 -1.34 10.66
CA ARG A 11 -15.46 -0.38 9.68
C ARG A 11 -16.13 -0.52 8.31
N ARG A 12 -16.31 -1.76 7.84
CA ARG A 12 -16.99 -2.04 6.56
C ARG A 12 -18.45 -1.63 6.60
N GLN A 13 -19.14 -1.92 7.70
CA GLN A 13 -20.51 -1.45 7.90
C GLN A 13 -20.58 0.07 7.88
N GLY A 14 -19.69 0.74 8.63
CA GLY A 14 -19.65 2.20 8.69
C GLY A 14 -19.28 2.89 7.37
N LEU A 15 -18.47 2.25 6.53
CA LEU A 15 -18.22 2.69 5.16
C LEU A 15 -19.46 2.50 4.27
N SER A 16 -20.11 1.35 4.37
CA SER A 16 -21.25 0.97 3.54
C SER A 16 -22.49 1.84 3.82
N ASP A 17 -22.74 2.19 5.09
CA ASP A 17 -23.85 3.07 5.48
C ASP A 17 -23.47 4.57 5.55
N GLY A 18 -22.22 4.92 5.25
CA GLY A 18 -21.73 6.29 5.18
C GLY A 18 -21.51 6.97 6.54
N THR A 19 -21.59 6.23 7.66
CA THR A 19 -21.32 6.79 8.99
C THR A 19 -19.83 7.05 9.24
N ILE A 20 -18.94 6.40 8.49
CA ILE A 20 -17.50 6.62 8.52
C ILE A 20 -17.04 7.14 7.15
N PRO A 21 -16.50 8.36 7.05
CA PRO A 21 -15.89 8.85 5.83
C PRO A 21 -14.69 8.00 5.41
N ALA A 22 -14.59 7.61 4.14
CA ALA A 22 -13.47 6.82 3.62
C ALA A 22 -12.10 7.43 3.94
N LYS A 23 -11.98 8.77 3.87
CA LYS A 23 -10.76 9.52 4.23
C LYS A 23 -10.27 9.28 5.66
N ASP A 24 -11.15 8.92 6.58
CA ASP A 24 -10.82 8.68 7.99
C ASP A 24 -10.25 7.28 8.21
N LEU A 25 -10.42 6.38 7.22
CA LEU A 25 -9.86 5.03 7.20
C LEU A 25 -8.63 4.90 6.31
N LEU A 26 -8.37 5.90 5.46
CA LEU A 26 -7.14 6.01 4.68
C LEU A 26 -6.02 6.66 5.49
N VAL A 27 -4.78 6.31 5.13
CA VAL A 27 -3.60 7.07 5.55
C VAL A 27 -3.70 8.47 4.96
N PRO A 28 -3.42 9.54 5.73
CA PRO A 28 -3.49 10.91 5.20
C PRO A 28 -2.68 11.08 3.91
N GLY A 29 -3.27 11.72 2.90
CA GLY A 29 -2.66 11.94 1.59
C GLY A 29 -2.69 10.75 0.62
N SER A 30 -3.30 9.62 0.98
CA SER A 30 -3.32 8.42 0.12
C SER A 30 -3.97 8.68 -1.24
N ARG A 31 -5.11 9.38 -1.28
CA ARG A 31 -5.82 9.63 -2.55
C ARG A 31 -5.02 10.58 -3.42
N GLU A 32 -4.50 11.65 -2.84
CA GLU A 32 -3.71 12.67 -3.51
C GLU A 32 -2.42 12.06 -4.10
N LEU A 33 -1.75 11.14 -3.38
CA LEU A 33 -0.64 10.38 -3.91
C LEU A 33 -1.05 9.54 -5.14
N LEU A 34 -2.15 8.78 -5.04
CA LEU A 34 -2.61 7.91 -6.12
C LEU A 34 -3.04 8.71 -7.36
N GLU A 35 -3.74 9.82 -7.17
CA GLU A 35 -4.10 10.78 -8.22
C GLU A 35 -2.84 11.32 -8.89
N ALA A 36 -1.89 11.84 -8.11
CA ALA A 36 -0.64 12.40 -8.61
C ALA A 36 0.21 11.39 -9.39
N LEU A 37 0.24 10.11 -8.98
CA LEU A 37 0.93 9.04 -9.70
C LEU A 37 0.20 8.66 -10.99
N ARG A 38 -1.14 8.54 -10.95
CA ARG A 38 -1.99 8.23 -12.12
C ARG A 38 -1.86 9.31 -13.19
N ASP A 39 -1.90 10.58 -12.80
CA ASP A 39 -1.82 11.73 -13.71
C ASP A 39 -0.45 11.81 -14.41
N ARG A 40 0.58 11.19 -13.82
CA ARG A 40 1.92 11.02 -14.40
C ARG A 40 2.07 9.73 -15.23
N GLY A 41 0.98 8.98 -15.43
CA GLY A 41 0.98 7.74 -16.22
C GLY A 41 1.67 6.56 -15.53
N ILE A 42 1.85 6.60 -14.21
CA ILE A 42 2.48 5.51 -13.46
C ILE A 42 1.45 4.43 -13.20
N ALA A 43 1.78 3.19 -13.58
CA ALA A 43 0.91 2.04 -13.33
C ALA A 43 0.85 1.70 -11.83
N LEU A 44 -0.37 1.58 -11.30
CA LEU A 44 -0.63 1.33 -9.89
C LEU A 44 -1.12 -0.11 -9.67
N TYR A 45 -0.62 -0.73 -8.60
CA TYR A 45 -0.93 -2.11 -8.21
C TYR A 45 -1.20 -2.17 -6.71
N LEU A 46 -2.23 -2.92 -6.30
CA LEU A 46 -2.56 -3.18 -4.90
C LEU A 46 -2.37 -4.67 -4.60
N ALA A 47 -1.57 -4.98 -3.59
CA ALA A 47 -1.31 -6.34 -3.15
C ALA A 47 -1.52 -6.47 -1.63
N SER A 48 -2.48 -7.28 -1.22
CA SER A 48 -2.82 -7.50 0.19
C SER A 48 -2.73 -8.97 0.58
N GLY A 49 -2.41 -9.26 1.84
CA GLY A 49 -2.41 -10.63 2.36
C GLY A 49 -3.80 -11.17 2.71
N THR A 50 -4.84 -10.35 2.60
CA THR A 50 -6.24 -10.71 2.84
C THR A 50 -6.86 -11.31 1.57
N ASP A 51 -7.93 -12.12 1.71
CA ASP A 51 -8.60 -12.73 0.56
C ASP A 51 -9.01 -11.70 -0.49
N GLU A 52 -8.75 -12.02 -1.77
CA GLU A 52 -8.92 -11.09 -2.89
C GLU A 52 -10.31 -10.48 -2.97
N VAL A 53 -11.35 -11.25 -2.65
CA VAL A 53 -12.74 -10.77 -2.62
C VAL A 53 -12.90 -9.63 -1.62
N PHE A 54 -12.36 -9.77 -0.40
CA PHE A 54 -12.47 -8.76 0.62
C PHE A 54 -11.62 -7.52 0.32
N VAL A 55 -10.46 -7.70 -0.31
CA VAL A 55 -9.59 -6.58 -0.71
C VAL A 55 -10.26 -5.74 -1.79
N LYS A 56 -10.90 -6.39 -2.78
CA LYS A 56 -11.64 -5.70 -3.84
C LYS A 56 -12.82 -4.94 -3.27
N GLU A 57 -13.58 -5.54 -2.37
CA GLU A 57 -14.71 -4.89 -1.72
C GLU A 57 -14.27 -3.70 -0.85
N GLU A 58 -13.21 -3.85 -0.05
CA GLU A 58 -12.67 -2.75 0.76
C GLU A 58 -12.15 -1.60 -0.12
N ALA A 59 -11.43 -1.94 -1.21
CA ALA A 59 -10.98 -0.94 -2.18
C ALA A 59 -12.15 -0.20 -2.84
N GLU A 60 -13.27 -0.88 -3.11
CA GLU A 60 -14.47 -0.27 -3.67
C GLU A 60 -15.12 0.69 -2.66
N LEU A 61 -15.32 0.25 -1.42
CA LEU A 61 -15.88 1.07 -0.34
C LEU A 61 -15.02 2.31 -0.02
N LEU A 62 -13.70 2.20 -0.17
CA LEU A 62 -12.77 3.32 0.01
C LEU A 62 -12.62 4.20 -1.25
N GLY A 63 -13.29 3.83 -2.35
CA GLY A 63 -13.21 4.52 -3.64
C GLY A 63 -11.82 4.45 -4.27
N LEU A 64 -11.06 3.39 -4.01
CA LEU A 64 -9.69 3.20 -4.52
C LEU A 64 -9.64 2.40 -5.82
N THR A 65 -10.71 1.68 -6.17
CA THR A 65 -10.76 0.82 -7.37
C THR A 65 -10.46 1.56 -8.66
N GLU A 66 -10.82 2.85 -8.75
CA GLU A 66 -10.52 3.71 -9.91
C GLU A 66 -9.02 3.86 -10.20
N PHE A 67 -8.14 3.71 -9.20
CA PHE A 67 -6.70 3.86 -9.36
C PHE A 67 -6.02 2.57 -9.82
N PHE A 68 -6.55 1.42 -9.39
CA PHE A 68 -5.92 0.12 -9.60
C PHE A 68 -6.59 -0.69 -10.71
N GLY A 69 -7.87 -0.44 -11.01
CA GLY A 69 -8.64 -1.21 -11.99
C GLY A 69 -8.57 -2.71 -11.70
N GLN A 70 -8.04 -3.49 -12.65
CA GLN A 70 -7.89 -4.94 -12.51
C GLN A 70 -6.65 -5.36 -11.68
N HIS A 71 -5.79 -4.42 -11.29
CA HIS A 71 -4.53 -4.67 -10.59
C HIS A 71 -4.67 -4.72 -9.07
N ILE A 72 -5.75 -5.35 -8.59
CA ILE A 72 -6.01 -5.58 -7.17
C ILE A 72 -5.86 -7.08 -6.91
N TYR A 73 -4.86 -7.44 -6.12
CA TYR A 73 -4.52 -8.83 -5.81
C TYR A 73 -4.58 -9.07 -4.29
N GLY A 74 -5.26 -10.14 -3.92
CA GLY A 74 -5.30 -10.65 -2.54
C GLY A 74 -4.99 -12.13 -2.48
N ALA A 75 -5.00 -12.69 -1.28
CA ALA A 75 -4.88 -14.12 -1.07
C ALA A 75 -5.99 -14.88 -1.82
N VAL A 76 -5.63 -16.03 -2.37
CA VAL A 76 -6.57 -17.02 -2.92
C VAL A 76 -6.43 -18.30 -2.12
N ASP A 77 -7.53 -19.05 -1.94
CA ASP A 77 -7.63 -20.20 -1.03
C ASP A 77 -6.53 -21.26 -1.23
N ASP A 78 -5.96 -21.35 -2.43
CA ASP A 78 -4.76 -22.14 -2.66
C ASP A 78 -3.53 -21.37 -2.15
N TYR A 79 -3.16 -21.61 -0.89
CA TYR A 79 -1.98 -21.04 -0.20
C TYR A 79 -0.65 -21.13 -1.00
N LYS A 80 -0.58 -21.92 -2.08
CA LYS A 80 0.58 -22.02 -2.97
C LYS A 80 0.65 -20.91 -4.03
N THR A 81 -0.45 -20.22 -4.33
CA THR A 81 -0.54 -19.29 -5.47
C THR A 81 -0.41 -17.81 -5.10
N PHE A 82 -0.54 -17.42 -3.83
CA PHE A 82 -0.43 -16.02 -3.43
C PHE A 82 0.66 -15.72 -2.40
N SER A 83 1.65 -14.96 -2.87
CA SER A 83 2.59 -14.21 -2.05
C SER A 83 2.79 -12.83 -2.69
N LYS A 84 3.02 -11.79 -1.87
CA LYS A 84 3.36 -10.46 -2.38
C LYS A 84 4.56 -10.51 -3.35
N ALA A 85 5.50 -11.42 -3.10
CA ALA A 85 6.62 -11.70 -3.99
C ALA A 85 6.16 -12.17 -5.38
N GLN A 86 5.20 -13.09 -5.47
CA GLN A 86 4.63 -13.53 -6.76
C GLN A 86 3.93 -12.40 -7.51
N VAL A 87 3.23 -11.50 -6.80
CA VAL A 87 2.63 -10.31 -7.41
C VAL A 87 3.71 -9.41 -8.01
N ILE A 88 4.77 -9.11 -7.25
CA ILE A 88 5.92 -8.32 -7.73
C ILE A 88 6.56 -8.97 -8.97
N GLN A 89 6.83 -10.28 -8.92
CA GLN A 89 7.40 -11.02 -10.05
C GLN A 89 6.49 -10.98 -11.28
N ARG A 90 5.17 -11.11 -11.08
CA ARG A 90 4.18 -11.00 -12.16
C ARG A 90 4.19 -9.60 -12.78
N ILE A 91 4.25 -8.55 -11.97
CA ILE A 91 4.34 -7.16 -12.44
C ILE A 91 5.56 -7.02 -13.33
N LEU A 92 6.75 -7.32 -12.82
CA LEU A 92 8.02 -7.18 -13.56
C LEU A 92 8.02 -8.00 -14.86
N LYS A 93 7.49 -9.22 -14.83
CA LYS A 93 7.39 -10.07 -16.03
C LYS A 93 6.42 -9.52 -17.07
N THR A 94 5.29 -8.98 -16.64
CA THR A 94 4.21 -8.52 -17.54
C THR A 94 4.54 -7.16 -18.14
N THR A 95 5.15 -6.26 -17.36
CA THR A 95 5.54 -4.92 -17.82
C THR A 95 6.92 -4.90 -18.49
N GLN A 96 7.74 -5.93 -18.27
CA GLN A 96 9.16 -5.95 -18.65
C GLN A 96 9.94 -4.75 -18.09
N ALA A 97 9.45 -4.16 -16.99
CA ALA A 97 10.08 -3.02 -16.37
C ALA A 97 11.43 -3.39 -15.74
N ASP A 98 12.35 -2.45 -15.73
CA ASP A 98 13.55 -2.56 -14.91
C ASP A 98 13.11 -2.61 -13.43
N PRO A 99 13.55 -3.59 -12.63
CA PRO A 99 13.16 -3.67 -11.23
C PRO A 99 13.46 -2.39 -10.42
N ARG A 100 14.45 -1.59 -10.81
CA ARG A 100 14.75 -0.29 -10.18
C ARG A 100 13.65 0.75 -10.39
N GLN A 101 12.78 0.53 -11.37
CA GLN A 101 11.59 1.35 -11.59
C GLN A 101 10.42 0.92 -10.70
N LEU A 102 10.48 -0.22 -10.02
CA LEU A 102 9.46 -0.62 -9.07
C LEU A 102 9.62 0.18 -7.76
N VAL A 103 8.57 0.91 -7.39
CA VAL A 103 8.46 1.51 -6.05
C VAL A 103 7.39 0.74 -5.30
N GLY A 104 7.73 0.22 -4.12
CA GLY A 104 6.80 -0.46 -3.25
C GLY A 104 6.54 0.34 -1.99
N PHE A 105 5.26 0.54 -1.65
CA PHE A 105 4.82 1.18 -0.42
C PHE A 105 4.29 0.13 0.55
N GLY A 106 4.65 0.22 1.82
CA GLY A 106 4.00 -0.59 2.84
C GLY A 106 4.55 -0.39 4.24
N ASP A 107 3.84 -0.92 5.23
CA ASP A 107 4.01 -0.67 6.66
C ASP A 107 4.53 -1.90 7.43
N GLY A 108 4.61 -3.06 6.76
CA GLY A 108 5.09 -4.32 7.33
C GLY A 108 6.54 -4.63 7.00
N TYR A 109 6.94 -5.89 7.16
CA TYR A 109 8.28 -6.38 6.82
C TYR A 109 8.35 -7.04 5.43
N VAL A 110 7.29 -7.76 5.07
CA VAL A 110 7.28 -8.70 3.94
C VAL A 110 7.33 -7.97 2.60
N GLU A 111 6.56 -6.91 2.45
CA GLU A 111 6.54 -5.99 1.31
C GLU A 111 7.88 -5.28 1.05
N ILE A 112 8.51 -4.68 2.06
CA ILE A 112 9.81 -3.99 1.99
C ILE A 112 10.85 -5.00 1.55
N GLN A 113 10.93 -6.15 2.22
CA GLN A 113 11.92 -7.16 1.87
C GLN A 113 11.70 -7.67 0.43
N ASN A 114 10.46 -7.95 0.02
CA ASN A 114 10.19 -8.45 -1.33
C ASN A 114 10.54 -7.43 -2.42
N VAL A 115 10.29 -6.14 -2.18
CA VAL A 115 10.67 -5.06 -3.10
C VAL A 115 12.19 -4.93 -3.18
N LYS A 116 12.88 -4.98 -2.04
CA LYS A 116 14.35 -4.93 -1.99
C LYS A 116 14.99 -6.14 -2.67
N GLN A 117 14.44 -7.33 -2.51
CA GLN A 117 14.95 -8.56 -3.13
C GLN A 117 15.00 -8.50 -4.66
N VAL A 118 14.07 -7.75 -5.28
CA VAL A 118 14.08 -7.55 -6.73
C VAL A 118 14.91 -6.35 -7.18
N GLY A 119 15.44 -5.55 -6.25
CA GLY A 119 16.20 -4.33 -6.56
C GLY A 119 15.35 -3.07 -6.75
N GLY A 120 14.09 -3.10 -6.31
CA GLY A 120 13.21 -1.93 -6.30
C GLY A 120 13.49 -0.97 -5.15
N ILE A 121 12.76 0.15 -5.16
CA ILE A 121 12.78 1.18 -4.12
C ILE A 121 11.66 0.89 -3.13
N ALA A 122 12.00 0.63 -1.87
CA ALA A 122 11.04 0.35 -0.82
C ALA A 122 10.79 1.59 0.05
N VAL A 123 9.55 2.05 0.06
CA VAL A 123 9.07 3.16 0.90
C VAL A 123 8.29 2.59 2.08
N GLY A 124 8.88 2.67 3.28
CA GLY A 124 8.25 2.28 4.53
C GLY A 124 7.26 3.34 5.02
N VAL A 125 6.00 2.95 5.20
CA VAL A 125 4.92 3.81 5.70
C VAL A 125 4.78 3.61 7.20
N ALA A 126 5.55 4.36 7.98
CA ALA A 126 5.61 4.25 9.43
C ALA A 126 4.50 5.05 10.12
N SER A 127 3.25 5.00 9.65
CA SER A 127 2.21 5.92 10.11
C SER A 127 1.77 5.72 11.56
N ASP A 128 1.64 6.80 12.32
CA ASP A 128 0.93 6.77 13.61
C ASP A 128 -0.58 6.68 13.38
N GLU A 129 -1.06 5.47 13.09
CA GLU A 129 -2.48 5.20 12.81
C GLU A 129 -3.40 5.44 14.01
N ALA A 130 -2.84 5.33 15.23
CA ALA A 130 -3.62 5.47 16.46
C ALA A 130 -4.00 6.93 16.72
N ASN A 131 -3.04 7.86 16.55
CA ASN A 131 -3.29 9.28 16.81
C ASN A 131 -3.39 10.13 15.54
N ARG A 132 -3.09 9.56 14.37
CA ARG A 132 -3.03 10.25 13.07
C ARG A 132 -2.22 11.54 13.15
N SER A 133 -1.08 11.48 13.83
CA SER A 133 -0.33 12.67 14.26
C SER A 133 0.51 13.35 13.17
N GLY A 134 0.57 12.78 11.95
CA GLY A 134 1.49 13.21 10.90
C GLY A 134 2.96 12.89 11.20
N LYS A 135 3.21 12.06 12.21
CA LYS A 135 4.55 11.61 12.62
C LYS A 135 4.69 10.11 12.46
N CYS A 136 5.94 9.66 12.39
CA CYS A 136 6.22 8.25 12.35
C CYS A 136 5.92 7.62 13.71
N ASP A 137 5.25 6.47 13.71
CA ASP A 137 5.32 5.53 14.82
C ASP A 137 6.78 5.07 14.98
N PRO A 138 7.43 5.32 16.14
CA PRO A 138 8.85 5.04 16.30
C PRO A 138 9.21 3.57 16.11
N TRP A 139 8.35 2.66 16.57
CA TRP A 139 8.58 1.22 16.47
C TRP A 139 8.50 0.74 15.03
N LYS A 140 7.46 1.16 14.28
CA LYS A 140 7.34 0.85 12.85
C LYS A 140 8.51 1.43 12.07
N ARG A 141 8.89 2.67 12.35
CA ARG A 141 10.05 3.31 11.70
C ARG A 141 11.32 2.48 11.87
N ASP A 142 11.70 2.16 13.09
CA ASP A 142 12.94 1.43 13.35
C ASP A 142 12.90 0.02 12.76
N ARG A 143 11.74 -0.63 12.80
CA ARG A 143 11.52 -1.93 12.17
C ARG A 143 11.70 -1.86 10.65
N LEU A 144 11.06 -0.89 9.98
CA LEU A 144 11.11 -0.72 8.52
C LEU A 144 12.52 -0.38 8.03
N ILE A 145 13.24 0.46 8.79
CA ILE A 145 14.67 0.75 8.53
C ILE A 145 15.49 -0.54 8.67
N GLY A 146 15.28 -1.30 9.73
CA GLY A 146 16.04 -2.52 10.01
C GLY A 146 15.91 -3.60 8.92
N VAL A 147 14.87 -3.52 8.09
CA VAL A 147 14.61 -4.49 7.01
C VAL A 147 14.96 -3.93 5.62
N GLY A 148 15.56 -2.74 5.58
CA GLY A 148 16.17 -2.17 4.39
C GLY A 148 15.29 -1.23 3.57
N ALA A 149 14.27 -0.60 4.18
CA ALA A 149 13.53 0.47 3.52
C ALA A 149 14.47 1.61 3.08
N ASP A 150 14.33 2.07 1.84
CA ASP A 150 15.14 3.18 1.28
C ASP A 150 14.66 4.53 1.81
N LEU A 151 13.34 4.64 2.01
CA LEU A 151 12.67 5.84 2.51
C LEU A 151 11.68 5.46 3.60
N ILE A 152 11.50 6.35 4.58
CA ILE A 152 10.44 6.25 5.58
C ILE A 152 9.58 7.50 5.53
N VAL A 153 8.26 7.31 5.46
CA VAL A 153 7.28 8.39 5.53
C VAL A 153 6.28 8.17 6.67
N PRO A 154 5.83 9.23 7.35
CA PRO A 154 4.80 9.13 8.38
C PRO A 154 3.40 8.96 7.80
N ASP A 155 3.16 9.50 6.61
CA ASP A 155 1.96 9.37 5.80
C ASP A 155 2.27 9.94 4.41
N PHE A 156 1.24 10.21 3.60
CA PHE A 156 1.38 10.73 2.25
C PHE A 156 0.99 12.20 2.12
N SER A 157 0.88 12.94 3.23
CA SER A 157 0.55 14.37 3.21
C SER A 157 1.58 15.21 2.43
N GLN A 158 2.83 14.72 2.32
CA GLN A 158 3.90 15.32 1.52
C GLN A 158 4.15 14.57 0.20
N HIS A 159 3.12 13.99 -0.42
CA HIS A 159 3.23 13.18 -1.64
C HIS A 159 3.98 13.89 -2.79
N GLU A 160 3.82 15.20 -3.00
CA GLU A 160 4.56 15.92 -4.06
C GLU A 160 6.07 15.89 -3.84
N ALA A 161 6.54 16.09 -2.60
CA ALA A 161 7.95 16.00 -2.27
C ALA A 161 8.48 14.57 -2.44
N LEU A 162 7.68 13.58 -2.02
CA LEU A 162 8.01 12.17 -2.17
C LEU A 162 8.12 11.76 -3.65
N ILE A 163 7.15 12.13 -4.47
CA ILE A 163 7.16 11.89 -5.92
C ILE A 163 8.36 12.61 -6.55
N GLY A 164 8.58 13.88 -6.20
CA GLY A 164 9.72 14.66 -6.69
C GLY A 164 11.05 13.96 -6.43
N TYR A 165 11.26 13.46 -5.22
CA TYR A 165 12.44 12.69 -4.85
C TYR A 165 12.55 11.38 -5.65
N LEU A 166 11.48 10.60 -5.72
CA LEU A 166 11.45 9.31 -6.42
C LEU A 166 11.71 9.43 -7.93
N LEU A 167 11.28 10.53 -8.56
CA LEU A 167 11.45 10.74 -9.99
C LEU A 167 12.80 11.38 -10.38
N GLN A 168 13.43 12.13 -9.47
CA GLN A 168 14.75 12.73 -9.72
C GLN A 168 15.90 11.71 -9.65
N HIS A 169 15.69 10.60 -8.96
CA HIS A 169 16.72 9.57 -8.72
C HIS A 169 16.47 8.27 -9.53
N ARG A 170 15.82 8.38 -10.68
CA ARG A 170 15.58 7.29 -11.63
C ARG A 170 16.56 7.29 -12.80
#